data_AF-I4DQX2-F1
#
_entry.id   AF-I4DQX2-F1
#
_cell.length_a   1.000
_cell.length_b   1.000
_cell.length_c   1.000
_cell.angle_alpha   90.00
_cell.angle_beta   90.00
_cell.angle_gamma   90.00
#
_symmetry.space_group_name_H-M   'P 1'
#
loop_
_entity.id
_entity.type
_entity.pdbx_description
1 polymer ?
#
loop_
_entity_poly.entity_id
_entity_poly.type
_entity_poly.pdbx_seq_one_letter_code
_entity_poly.pdbx_strand_id
1 'polypeptide(L)'
;MDKLKDIISKPIQTELVFFVNGKKVVESSPDPEWTLLWYLRKKLHLTGTKYGCGEGGCGACTVMVSQYLRNEDHIKHYAVNACLTPVCAMHGLAVTTVEGIGSTHDRLHPVQERIAKAHGSQCGFCTPGIVMSMYALLRNKIKIDYNDLETALQGNLCRCTGYRPIIEGFKTFTEGWEQNYVKNTPSSCAMGKDCCKLKTKEKTENRNLFNTSEFQPYSPSQEPIFPPELKIKADYTQHNLLFIGENVTWIRPKSLQDLLLLKNKIKIDYN
;
A
#
# COMPACT_ATOMS: atom_id res chain seq x y z
N MET A 1 1.51 15.25 -33.66
CA MET A 1 1.66 15.46 -32.21
C MET A 1 1.57 16.93 -31.80
N ASP A 2 2.11 17.89 -32.56
CA ASP A 2 2.00 19.34 -32.22
C ASP A 2 0.55 19.84 -32.12
N LYS A 3 -0.34 19.34 -32.98
CA LYS A 3 -1.78 19.67 -32.93
C LYS A 3 -2.47 19.36 -31.60
N LEU A 4 -1.93 18.47 -30.76
CA LEU A 4 -2.54 18.15 -29.44
C LEU A 4 -2.25 19.25 -28.41
N LYS A 5 -1.08 19.89 -28.48
CA LYS A 5 -0.72 21.02 -27.60
C LYS A 5 -1.62 22.23 -27.82
N ASP A 6 -2.15 22.36 -29.04
CA ASP A 6 -3.06 23.44 -29.42
C ASP A 6 -4.52 23.21 -28.96
N ILE A 7 -4.84 22.01 -28.45
CA ILE A 7 -6.20 21.66 -28.03
C ILE A 7 -6.41 21.94 -26.54
N ILE A 8 -5.38 21.73 -25.72
CA ILE A 8 -5.46 21.90 -24.27
C ILE A 8 -5.02 23.29 -23.86
N SER A 9 -5.75 23.87 -22.90
CA SER A 9 -5.39 25.16 -22.33
C SER A 9 -3.99 25.13 -21.68
N LYS A 10 -3.25 26.23 -21.84
CA LYS A 10 -1.96 26.45 -21.16
C LYS A 10 -2.21 26.94 -19.73
N PRO A 11 -1.30 26.66 -18.77
CA PRO A 11 -0.01 25.98 -18.92
C PRO A 11 -0.09 24.44 -18.98
N ILE A 12 0.84 23.83 -19.70
CA ILE A 12 0.97 22.38 -19.87
C ILE A 12 2.29 21.93 -19.23
N GLN A 13 2.22 20.97 -18.31
CA GLN A 13 3.38 20.35 -17.68
C GLN A 13 3.76 19.06 -18.41
N THR A 14 5.04 18.94 -18.77
CA THR A 14 5.59 17.78 -19.52
C THR A 14 6.50 16.90 -18.67
N GLU A 15 6.94 17.38 -17.50
CA GLU A 15 7.70 16.55 -16.55
C GLU A 15 6.78 15.88 -15.55
N LEU A 16 7.06 14.61 -15.27
CA LEU A 16 6.41 13.85 -14.21
C LEU A 16 7.13 14.11 -12.89
N VAL A 17 6.40 14.66 -11.91
CA VAL A 17 6.94 14.94 -10.56
C VAL A 17 6.08 14.25 -9.52
N PHE A 18 6.68 13.42 -8.69
CA PHE A 18 6.02 12.71 -7.60
C PHE A 18 7.05 12.36 -6.52
N PHE A 19 6.62 11.69 -5.45
CA PHE A 19 7.52 11.28 -4.37
C PHE A 19 7.51 9.77 -4.21
N VAL A 20 8.67 9.20 -3.89
CA VAL A 20 8.81 7.79 -3.50
C VAL A 20 9.62 7.72 -2.21
N ASN A 21 9.02 7.15 -1.16
CA ASN A 21 9.65 7.01 0.17
C ASN A 21 10.24 8.34 0.69
N GLY A 22 9.47 9.43 0.54
CA GLY A 22 9.86 10.78 0.95
C GLY A 22 10.85 11.49 0.01
N LYS A 23 11.41 10.80 -0.99
CA LYS A 23 12.34 11.40 -1.97
C LYS A 23 11.59 11.88 -3.20
N LYS A 24 11.91 13.10 -3.64
CA LYS A 24 11.34 13.68 -4.86
C LYS A 24 11.89 12.96 -6.08
N VAL A 25 10.98 12.62 -7.00
CA VAL A 25 11.29 12.03 -8.31
C VAL A 25 10.84 13.03 -9.37
N VAL A 26 11.74 13.34 -10.29
CA VAL A 26 11.47 14.16 -11.47
C VAL A 26 11.88 13.34 -12.68
N GLU A 27 10.93 13.08 -13.56
CA GLU A 27 11.12 12.34 -14.81
C GLU A 27 10.79 13.26 -15.98
N SER A 28 11.81 13.61 -16.75
CA SER A 28 11.73 14.57 -17.85
C SER A 28 11.17 13.95 -19.14
N SER A 29 11.19 12.63 -19.27
CA SER A 29 10.65 11.92 -20.43
C SER A 29 9.87 10.68 -19.99
N PRO A 30 8.73 10.86 -19.29
CA PRO A 30 7.94 9.75 -18.80
C PRO A 30 7.23 9.05 -19.96
N ASP A 31 7.42 7.74 -20.08
CA ASP A 31 6.69 6.91 -21.03
C ASP A 31 5.31 6.51 -20.44
N PRO A 32 4.20 6.83 -21.13
CA PRO A 32 2.86 6.41 -20.73
C PRO A 32 2.65 4.90 -20.56
N GLU A 33 3.48 4.06 -21.19
CA GLU A 33 3.37 2.60 -21.10
C GLU A 33 4.04 2.04 -19.82
N TRP A 34 4.82 2.85 -19.09
CA TRP A 34 5.45 2.40 -17.87
C TRP A 34 4.46 2.22 -16.72
N THR A 35 4.42 1.01 -16.18
CA THR A 35 3.75 0.74 -14.90
C THR A 35 4.61 1.24 -13.75
N LEU A 36 3.96 1.61 -12.64
CA LEU A 36 4.63 2.00 -11.40
C LEU A 36 5.55 0.88 -10.91
N LEU A 37 5.13 -0.38 -11.02
CA LEU A 37 5.96 -1.53 -10.64
C LEU A 37 7.26 -1.59 -11.44
N TRP A 38 7.17 -1.44 -12.76
CA TRP A 38 8.35 -1.41 -13.62
C TRP A 38 9.27 -0.25 -13.22
N TYR A 39 8.69 0.94 -13.03
CA TYR A 39 9.45 2.15 -12.68
C TYR A 39 10.20 1.99 -11.35
N LEU A 40 9.50 1.56 -10.29
CA LEU A 40 10.09 1.31 -8.97
C LEU A 40 11.28 0.34 -9.05
N ARG A 41 11.13 -0.77 -9.79
CA ARG A 41 12.14 -1.83 -9.82
C ARG A 41 13.29 -1.55 -10.78
N LYS A 42 13.02 -0.95 -11.94
CA LYS A 42 13.99 -0.80 -13.04
C LYS A 42 14.65 0.57 -13.08
N LYS A 43 13.91 1.64 -12.76
CA LYS A 43 14.45 3.02 -12.73
C LYS A 43 14.97 3.39 -11.35
N LEU A 44 14.20 3.08 -10.30
CA LEU A 44 14.56 3.46 -8.93
C LEU A 44 15.29 2.36 -8.14
N HIS A 45 15.40 1.16 -8.70
CA HIS A 45 16.03 0.00 -8.07
C HIS A 45 15.47 -0.38 -6.69
N LEU A 46 14.20 -0.02 -6.43
CA LEU A 46 13.44 -0.43 -5.25
C LEU A 46 12.77 -1.77 -5.54
N THR A 47 13.48 -2.85 -5.21
CA THR A 47 13.12 -4.22 -5.64
C THR A 47 12.23 -4.95 -4.64
N GLY A 48 11.87 -4.34 -3.51
CA GLY A 48 10.99 -4.87 -2.47
C GLY A 48 9.58 -5.14 -2.99
N THR A 49 8.99 -4.22 -3.76
CA THR A 49 7.72 -4.47 -4.47
C THR A 49 7.92 -5.51 -5.57
N LYS A 50 7.09 -6.57 -5.60
CA LYS A 50 7.30 -7.75 -6.45
C LYS A 50 6.32 -7.84 -7.62
N TYR A 51 6.75 -8.50 -8.69
CA TYR A 51 5.88 -8.91 -9.79
C TYR A 51 5.37 -10.33 -9.53
N GLY A 52 4.05 -10.53 -9.44
CA GLY A 52 3.43 -11.84 -9.27
C GLY A 52 2.63 -12.28 -10.49
N CYS A 53 1.48 -11.66 -10.73
CA CYS A 53 0.57 -12.01 -11.83
C CYS A 53 0.49 -10.97 -12.97
N GLY A 54 0.66 -9.68 -12.68
CA GLY A 54 0.53 -8.60 -13.67
C GLY A 54 -0.90 -8.07 -13.87
N GLU A 55 -1.91 -8.71 -13.29
CA GLU A 55 -3.33 -8.42 -13.50
C GLU A 55 -4.08 -7.96 -12.23
N GLY A 56 -3.35 -7.67 -11.15
CA GLY A 56 -3.91 -7.15 -9.90
C GLY A 56 -4.42 -8.19 -8.90
N GLY A 57 -4.58 -9.46 -9.29
CA GLY A 57 -5.18 -10.49 -8.42
C GLY A 57 -4.34 -10.97 -7.22
N CYS A 58 -3.00 -10.84 -7.28
CA CYS A 58 -2.12 -11.48 -6.27
C CYS A 58 -1.66 -10.57 -5.12
N GLY A 59 -1.74 -9.24 -5.25
CA GLY A 59 -1.27 -8.30 -4.22
C GLY A 59 0.24 -8.22 -3.96
N ALA A 60 1.07 -9.05 -4.59
CA ALA A 60 2.53 -9.03 -4.37
C ALA A 60 3.20 -7.67 -4.73
N CYS A 61 2.52 -6.87 -5.56
CA CYS A 61 2.93 -5.55 -6.00
C CYS A 61 2.28 -4.39 -5.23
N THR A 62 1.62 -4.66 -4.10
CA THR A 62 0.93 -3.61 -3.32
C THR A 62 1.92 -2.55 -2.83
N VAL A 63 1.58 -1.30 -3.04
CA VAL A 63 2.24 -0.11 -2.48
C VAL A 63 1.18 0.84 -1.92
N MET A 64 1.57 1.80 -1.09
CA MET A 64 0.67 2.83 -0.61
C MET A 64 0.84 4.11 -1.44
N VAL A 65 -0.26 4.65 -1.96
CA VAL A 65 -0.30 5.97 -2.61
C VAL A 65 -1.03 6.94 -1.69
N SER A 66 -0.42 8.09 -1.46
CA SER A 66 -0.96 9.16 -0.62
C SER A 66 -1.27 10.38 -1.47
N GLN A 67 -2.45 10.97 -1.24
CA GLN A 67 -2.92 12.15 -1.92
C GLN A 67 -3.39 13.18 -0.90
N TYR A 68 -2.98 14.44 -1.08
CA TYR A 68 -3.55 15.55 -0.34
C TYR A 68 -4.81 16.06 -1.03
N LEU A 69 -5.95 15.93 -0.36
CA LEU A 69 -7.26 16.40 -0.80
C LEU A 69 -7.44 17.85 -0.31
N ARG A 70 -7.10 18.81 -1.19
CA ARG A 70 -7.12 20.25 -0.85
C ARG A 70 -8.46 20.75 -0.32
N ASN A 71 -9.57 20.21 -0.83
CA ASN A 71 -10.92 20.62 -0.42
C ASN A 71 -11.29 20.16 1.00
N GLU A 72 -10.57 19.15 1.52
CA GLU A 72 -10.85 18.53 2.83
C GLU A 72 -9.73 18.81 3.85
N ASP A 73 -8.65 19.50 3.46
CA ASP A 73 -7.37 19.60 4.20
C ASP A 73 -6.94 18.25 4.81
N HIS A 74 -7.12 17.19 4.03
CA HIS A 74 -6.93 15.82 4.48
C HIS A 74 -5.97 15.05 3.56
N ILE A 75 -5.16 14.16 4.13
CA ILE A 75 -4.30 13.26 3.37
C ILE A 75 -4.96 11.90 3.37
N LYS A 76 -5.31 11.41 2.18
CA LYS A 76 -5.90 10.09 2.00
C LYS A 76 -4.86 9.09 1.52
N HIS A 77 -4.89 7.89 2.10
CA HIS A 77 -3.95 6.82 1.81
C HIS A 77 -4.66 5.63 1.14
N TYR A 78 -4.11 5.13 0.04
CA TYR A 78 -4.68 4.05 -0.75
C TYR A 78 -3.68 2.91 -0.91
N ALA A 79 -4.09 1.67 -0.68
CA ALA A 79 -3.35 0.51 -1.14
C ALA A 79 -3.64 0.29 -2.64
N VAL A 80 -2.61 0.21 -3.47
CA VAL A 80 -2.76 0.05 -4.93
C VAL A 80 -1.83 -1.03 -5.48
N ASN A 81 -2.28 -1.74 -6.51
CA ASN A 81 -1.44 -2.67 -7.26
C ASN A 81 -0.53 -1.89 -8.23
N ALA A 82 0.76 -1.85 -7.94
CA ALA A 82 1.72 -1.10 -8.77
C ALA A 82 1.82 -1.65 -10.21
N CYS A 83 1.46 -2.91 -10.45
CA CYS A 83 1.53 -3.51 -11.80
C CYS A 83 0.48 -2.97 -12.77
N LEU A 84 -0.65 -2.45 -12.27
CA LEU A 84 -1.73 -1.89 -13.09
C LEU A 84 -1.76 -0.36 -13.07
N THR A 85 -0.91 0.25 -12.24
CA THR A 85 -0.90 1.71 -12.05
C THR A 85 0.06 2.33 -13.07
N PRO A 86 -0.40 3.16 -14.03
CA PRO A 86 0.51 3.89 -14.91
C PRO A 86 1.33 4.90 -14.11
N VAL A 87 2.64 4.99 -14.36
CA VAL A 87 3.50 5.92 -13.62
C VAL A 87 3.10 7.38 -13.86
N CYS A 88 2.60 7.68 -15.06
CA CYS A 88 2.06 8.99 -15.43
C CYS A 88 0.91 9.46 -14.54
N ALA A 89 0.15 8.55 -13.93
CA ALA A 89 -0.92 8.89 -13.01
C ALA A 89 -0.40 9.38 -11.64
N MET A 90 0.88 9.15 -11.32
CA MET A 90 1.48 9.48 -10.02
C MET A 90 1.86 10.96 -9.87
N HIS A 91 1.74 11.78 -10.92
CA HIS A 91 2.11 13.18 -10.86
C HIS A 91 1.37 13.93 -9.72
N GLY A 92 2.13 14.48 -8.79
CA GLY A 92 1.64 15.19 -7.60
C GLY A 92 1.24 14.28 -6.43
N LEU A 93 1.57 12.99 -6.47
CA LEU A 93 1.27 12.02 -5.41
C LEU A 93 2.54 11.55 -4.69
N ALA A 94 2.35 10.88 -3.56
CA ALA A 94 3.43 10.24 -2.82
C ALA A 94 3.24 8.72 -2.74
N VAL A 95 4.22 7.97 -3.24
CA VAL A 95 4.27 6.50 -3.19
C VAL A 95 5.15 6.09 -2.00
N THR A 96 4.67 5.11 -1.23
CA THR A 96 5.44 4.44 -0.17
C THR A 96 5.53 2.96 -0.51
N THR A 97 6.74 2.42 -0.56
CA THR A 97 7.02 1.00 -0.77
C THR A 97 7.42 0.34 0.55
N VAL A 98 7.66 -0.98 0.54
CA VAL A 98 8.07 -1.73 1.73
C VAL A 98 9.38 -1.19 2.33
N GLU A 99 10.29 -0.69 1.49
CA GLU A 99 11.54 -0.07 1.92
C GLU A 99 11.32 1.30 2.58
N GLY A 100 10.20 1.96 2.28
CA GLY A 100 9.89 3.31 2.77
C GLY A 100 9.38 3.36 4.21
N ILE A 101 8.93 2.23 4.75
CA ILE A 101 8.38 2.16 6.12
C ILE A 101 9.41 1.68 7.14
N GLY A 102 10.49 1.04 6.69
CA GLY A 102 11.53 0.48 7.55
C GLY A 102 12.43 -0.52 6.82
N SER A 103 13.62 -0.74 7.38
CA SER A 103 14.64 -1.63 6.84
C SER A 103 15.42 -2.31 7.98
N THR A 104 16.22 -3.34 7.66
CA THR A 104 17.14 -3.97 8.62
C THR A 104 18.40 -3.15 8.88
N HIS A 105 18.70 -2.16 8.03
CA HIS A 105 19.80 -1.21 8.25
C HIS A 105 19.39 -0.12 9.25
N ASP A 106 18.11 0.23 9.24
CA ASP A 106 17.51 1.20 10.14
C ASP A 106 16.70 0.48 11.22
N ARG A 107 15.42 0.82 11.35
CA ARG A 107 14.45 0.19 12.24
C ARG A 107 13.36 -0.47 11.40
N LEU A 108 13.01 -1.70 11.74
CA LEU A 108 11.83 -2.37 11.18
C LEU A 108 10.56 -1.68 11.67
N HIS A 109 9.62 -1.46 10.75
CA HIS A 109 8.28 -1.05 11.13
C HIS A 109 7.61 -2.16 11.95
N PRO A 110 6.77 -1.86 12.96
CA PRO A 110 6.04 -2.89 13.71
C PRO A 110 5.29 -3.89 12.82
N VAL A 111 4.74 -3.45 11.67
CA VAL A 111 4.09 -4.37 10.71
C VAL A 111 5.10 -5.39 10.14
N GLN A 112 6.31 -4.96 9.79
CA GLN A 112 7.38 -5.84 9.29
C GLN A 112 7.89 -6.77 10.40
N GLU A 113 8.07 -6.25 11.62
CA GLU A 113 8.54 -7.04 12.76
C GLU A 113 7.55 -8.16 13.11
N ARG A 114 6.26 -7.81 13.28
CA ARG A 114 5.26 -8.75 13.78
C ARG A 114 4.96 -9.87 12.78
N ILE A 115 4.89 -9.57 11.48
CA ILE A 115 4.71 -10.64 10.48
C ILE A 115 5.91 -11.59 10.44
N ALA A 116 7.13 -11.09 10.62
CA ALA A 116 8.33 -11.92 10.64
C ALA A 116 8.38 -12.79 11.91
N LYS A 117 8.27 -12.18 13.10
CA LYS A 117 8.34 -12.89 14.39
C LYS A 117 7.18 -13.86 14.60
N ALA A 118 6.00 -13.61 14.01
CA ALA A 118 4.86 -14.52 14.06
C ALA A 118 4.93 -15.68 13.04
N HIS A 119 6.06 -15.85 12.35
CA HIS A 119 6.25 -16.88 11.30
C HIS A 119 5.31 -16.69 10.10
N GLY A 120 4.90 -15.45 9.83
CA GLY A 120 4.01 -15.06 8.74
C GLY A 120 4.70 -14.97 7.37
N SER A 121 5.98 -15.32 7.28
CA SER A 121 6.78 -15.29 6.07
C SER A 121 7.60 -16.58 5.94
N GLN A 122 7.39 -17.32 4.84
CA GLN A 122 8.21 -18.51 4.48
C GLN A 122 9.10 -18.18 3.29
N CYS A 123 8.63 -18.35 2.04
CA CYS A 123 9.41 -17.99 0.85
C CYS A 123 9.66 -16.46 0.73
N GLY A 124 8.90 -15.65 1.46
CA GLY A 124 9.07 -14.20 1.55
C GLY A 124 8.52 -13.38 0.36
N PHE A 125 8.10 -14.02 -0.74
CA PHE A 125 7.78 -13.29 -1.97
C PHE A 125 6.53 -12.40 -1.86
N CYS A 126 5.47 -12.89 -1.19
CA CYS A 126 4.23 -12.14 -0.98
C CYS A 126 4.32 -11.15 0.19
N THR A 127 5.32 -11.29 1.06
CA THR A 127 5.43 -10.56 2.33
C THR A 127 5.42 -9.04 2.12
N PRO A 128 6.14 -8.44 1.15
CA PRO A 128 6.07 -7.01 0.89
C PRO A 128 4.65 -6.49 0.60
N GLY A 129 3.89 -7.19 -0.24
CA GLY A 129 2.51 -6.80 -0.58
C GLY A 129 1.58 -6.83 0.62
N ILE A 130 1.66 -7.92 1.40
CA ILE A 130 0.89 -8.10 2.65
C ILE A 130 1.24 -7.02 3.67
N VAL A 131 2.53 -6.72 3.84
CA VAL A 131 3.01 -5.65 4.72
C VAL A 131 2.42 -4.30 4.30
N MET A 132 2.46 -3.97 2.99
CA MET A 132 1.93 -2.70 2.51
C MET A 132 0.41 -2.58 2.61
N SER A 133 -0.33 -3.68 2.45
CA SER A 133 -1.78 -3.71 2.71
C SER A 133 -2.11 -3.44 4.19
N MET A 134 -1.42 -4.11 5.10
CA MET A 134 -1.61 -3.88 6.54
C MET A 134 -1.18 -2.46 6.96
N TYR A 135 -0.07 -1.98 6.41
CA TYR A 135 0.42 -0.63 6.64
C TYR A 135 -0.60 0.42 6.20
N ALA A 136 -1.13 0.31 4.97
CA ALA A 136 -2.14 1.23 4.46
C ALA A 136 -3.44 1.21 5.29
N LEU A 137 -3.82 0.06 5.85
CA LEU A 137 -4.95 -0.04 6.78
C LEU A 137 -4.68 0.79 8.06
N LEU A 138 -3.54 0.57 8.72
CA LEU A 138 -3.17 1.29 9.96
C LEU A 138 -3.01 2.80 9.76
N ARG A 139 -2.66 3.23 8.53
CA ARG A 139 -2.57 4.65 8.16
C ARG A 139 -3.93 5.33 7.99
N ASN A 140 -4.99 4.56 7.76
CA ASN A 140 -6.35 5.08 7.61
C ASN A 140 -7.21 4.91 8.87
N LYS A 141 -6.87 3.96 9.76
CA LYS A 141 -7.67 3.65 10.94
C LYS A 141 -6.77 3.33 12.13
N ILE A 142 -6.90 4.10 13.21
CA ILE A 142 -6.11 3.94 14.45
C ILE A 142 -6.50 2.66 15.20
N LYS A 143 -7.81 2.41 15.28
CA LYS A 143 -8.40 1.28 16.00
C LYS A 143 -9.04 0.34 14.99
N ILE A 144 -8.36 -0.77 14.70
CA ILE A 144 -8.82 -1.76 13.72
C ILE A 144 -9.43 -2.97 14.41
N ASP A 145 -10.37 -3.63 13.73
CA ASP A 145 -10.93 -4.91 14.10
C ASP A 145 -10.50 -6.03 13.15
N TYR A 146 -11.02 -7.24 13.37
CA TYR A 146 -10.67 -8.39 12.53
C TYR A 146 -11.23 -8.29 11.10
N ASN A 147 -12.40 -7.68 10.93
CA ASN A 147 -13.03 -7.55 9.61
C ASN A 147 -12.25 -6.55 8.74
N ASP A 148 -11.71 -5.48 9.33
CA ASP A 148 -10.78 -4.58 8.64
C ASP A 148 -9.54 -5.32 8.13
N LEU A 149 -8.95 -6.17 8.99
CA LEU A 149 -7.76 -6.96 8.66
C LEU A 149 -8.05 -7.94 7.51
N GLU A 150 -9.15 -8.67 7.58
CA GLU A 150 -9.57 -9.61 6.53
C GLU A 150 -9.79 -8.87 5.21
N THR A 151 -10.53 -7.75 5.25
CA THR A 151 -10.78 -6.91 4.07
C THR A 151 -9.47 -6.40 3.45
N ALA A 152 -8.54 -5.91 4.25
CA ALA A 152 -7.25 -5.41 3.76
C ALA A 152 -6.39 -6.51 3.07
N LEU A 153 -6.61 -7.78 3.44
CA LEU A 153 -5.86 -8.91 2.92
C LEU A 153 -6.55 -9.66 1.76
N GLN A 154 -7.81 -9.35 1.43
CA GLN A 154 -8.56 -10.02 0.35
C GLN A 154 -7.81 -10.03 -0.99
N GLY A 155 -7.07 -8.96 -1.30
CA GLY A 155 -6.27 -8.84 -2.53
C GLY A 155 -4.86 -9.44 -2.47
N ASN A 156 -4.48 -10.15 -1.40
CA ASN A 156 -3.12 -10.66 -1.22
C ASN A 156 -3.10 -12.19 -1.19
N LEU A 157 -2.38 -12.80 -2.14
CA LEU A 157 -2.24 -14.24 -2.23
C LEU A 157 -0.94 -14.73 -1.59
N CYS A 158 -1.05 -15.75 -0.74
CA CYS A 158 0.08 -16.50 -0.19
C CYS A 158 -0.09 -17.99 -0.38
N ARG A 159 0.91 -18.64 -0.97
CA ARG A 159 0.88 -20.10 -1.23
C ARG A 159 1.52 -20.94 -0.12
N CYS A 160 2.36 -20.35 0.72
CA CYS A 160 3.21 -21.09 1.65
C CYS A 160 2.64 -21.16 3.08
N THR A 161 2.10 -20.06 3.60
CA THR A 161 1.84 -19.92 5.04
C THR A 161 0.47 -20.44 5.49
N GLY A 162 -0.46 -20.64 4.56
CA GLY A 162 -1.86 -20.91 4.89
C GLY A 162 -2.55 -19.77 5.63
N TYR A 163 -2.01 -18.54 5.55
CA TYR A 163 -2.49 -17.28 6.17
C TYR A 163 -2.53 -17.21 7.69
N ARG A 164 -2.75 -18.32 8.40
CA ARG A 164 -2.83 -18.38 9.87
C ARG A 164 -1.75 -17.54 10.59
N PRO A 165 -0.43 -17.71 10.34
CA PRO A 165 0.58 -16.92 11.05
C PRO A 165 0.56 -15.42 10.69
N ILE A 166 0.15 -15.06 9.46
CA ILE A 166 0.02 -13.65 9.04
C ILE A 166 -1.09 -12.98 9.86
N ILE A 167 -2.24 -13.64 9.91
CA ILE A 167 -3.41 -13.16 10.64
C ILE A 167 -3.10 -13.08 12.14
N GLU A 168 -2.47 -14.11 12.72
CA GLU A 168 -2.10 -14.10 14.14
C GLU A 168 -1.12 -12.97 14.49
N GLY A 169 -0.10 -12.74 13.66
CA GLY A 169 0.82 -11.62 13.84
C GLY A 169 0.11 -10.27 13.80
N PHE A 170 -0.79 -10.07 12.84
CA PHE A 170 -1.51 -8.80 12.68
C PHE A 170 -2.68 -8.59 13.63
N LYS A 171 -3.29 -9.65 14.17
CA LYS A 171 -4.31 -9.55 15.23
C LYS A 171 -3.83 -8.75 16.44
N THR A 172 -2.53 -8.73 16.70
CA THR A 172 -1.93 -7.92 17.77
C THR A 172 -2.06 -6.40 17.58
N PHE A 173 -2.50 -5.92 16.41
CA PHE A 173 -2.87 -4.52 16.18
C PHE A 173 -4.36 -4.23 16.43
N THR A 174 -5.18 -5.27 16.65
CA THR A 174 -6.63 -5.13 16.84
C THR A 174 -6.98 -4.93 18.32
N GLU A 175 -8.00 -4.11 18.61
CA GLU A 175 -8.46 -3.88 19.99
C GLU A 175 -8.97 -5.18 20.67
N GLY A 176 -9.54 -6.09 19.89
CA GLY A 176 -10.09 -7.35 20.38
C GLY A 176 -9.04 -8.36 20.84
N TRP A 177 -7.75 -8.17 20.51
CA TRP A 177 -6.70 -9.08 20.94
C TRP A 177 -6.33 -8.87 22.42
N GLU A 178 -6.35 -7.65 22.94
CA GLU A 178 -6.23 -7.40 24.38
C GLU A 178 -7.37 -8.05 25.18
N GLN A 179 -8.59 -8.09 24.62
CA GLN A 179 -9.75 -8.67 25.29
C GLN A 179 -9.84 -10.20 25.17
N ASN A 180 -9.33 -10.79 24.08
CA ASN A 180 -9.40 -12.25 23.86
C ASN A 180 -8.14 -13.00 24.32
N TYR A 181 -6.97 -12.36 24.44
CA TYR A 181 -5.79 -13.01 25.02
C TYR A 181 -5.91 -13.17 26.55
N VAL A 182 -6.71 -12.31 27.21
CA VAL A 182 -7.12 -12.48 28.61
C VAL A 182 -8.27 -13.48 28.78
N LYS A 183 -8.99 -13.81 27.70
CA LYS A 183 -9.95 -14.93 27.69
C LYS A 183 -9.29 -16.21 27.20
N ASN A 184 -8.44 -16.75 28.07
CA ASN A 184 -8.57 -18.16 28.43
C ASN A 184 -9.99 -18.42 28.99
N THR A 185 -11.03 -18.24 28.17
CA THR A 185 -12.32 -18.85 28.46
C THR A 185 -12.25 -20.26 27.92
N PRO A 186 -12.44 -21.28 28.78
CA PRO A 186 -12.33 -22.66 28.36
C PRO A 186 -13.33 -22.88 27.24
N SER A 187 -12.94 -23.72 26.27
CA SER A 187 -13.87 -24.57 25.53
C SER A 187 -15.11 -24.82 26.39
N SER A 188 -16.27 -24.39 25.90
CA SER A 188 -17.58 -24.61 26.53
C SER A 188 -17.90 -26.11 26.53
N CYS A 189 -17.13 -26.88 27.29
CA CYS A 189 -17.47 -28.22 27.68
C CYS A 189 -18.48 -28.08 28.82
N ALA A 190 -19.69 -28.60 28.61
CA ALA A 190 -20.80 -28.52 29.57
C ALA A 190 -20.49 -29.10 30.96
N MET A 191 -19.36 -29.80 31.11
CA MET A 191 -18.88 -30.42 32.35
C MET A 191 -18.17 -29.46 33.31
N GLY A 192 -17.90 -28.20 32.93
CA GLY A 192 -17.30 -27.21 33.83
C GLY A 192 -16.01 -27.70 34.50
N LYS A 193 -16.02 -27.77 35.83
CA LYS A 193 -14.86 -28.18 36.66
C LYS A 193 -14.50 -29.67 36.53
N ASP A 194 -15.42 -30.50 36.06
CA ASP A 194 -15.24 -31.95 35.86
C ASP A 194 -14.79 -32.31 34.44
N CYS A 195 -14.41 -31.31 33.63
CA CYS A 195 -13.87 -31.54 32.30
C CYS A 195 -12.61 -32.42 32.38
N CYS A 196 -12.61 -33.55 31.68
CA CYS A 196 -11.48 -34.50 31.65
C CYS A 196 -10.17 -33.86 31.15
N LYS A 197 -10.22 -32.74 30.42
CA LYS A 197 -9.05 -31.96 29.99
C LYS A 197 -8.39 -31.15 31.11
N LEU A 198 -9.03 -30.97 32.27
CA LEU A 198 -8.47 -30.24 33.41
C LEU A 198 -7.64 -31.14 34.34
N LYS A 199 -7.83 -32.47 34.28
CA LYS A 199 -7.15 -33.44 35.16
C LYS A 199 -5.70 -33.72 34.77
N THR A 200 -5.27 -33.33 33.56
CA THR A 200 -3.90 -33.42 33.08
C THR A 200 -3.23 -32.04 33.05
N LYS A 201 -3.10 -31.38 34.20
CA LYS A 201 -2.12 -30.29 34.35
C LYS A 201 -0.72 -30.90 34.55
N GLU A 202 -0.21 -31.54 33.51
CA GLU A 202 1.24 -31.49 33.27
C GLU A 202 1.60 -30.03 32.99
N LYS A 203 2.77 -29.60 33.47
CA LYS A 203 3.32 -28.25 33.30
C LYS A 203 3.00 -27.75 31.89
N THR A 204 2.13 -26.76 31.77
CA THR A 204 1.91 -26.05 30.51
C THR A 204 3.17 -25.24 30.26
N GLU A 205 4.20 -25.87 29.69
CA GLU A 205 5.22 -25.13 28.96
C GLU A 205 4.49 -24.20 28.00
N ASN A 206 4.85 -22.93 28.02
CA ASN A 206 4.16 -21.89 27.27
C ASN A 206 4.41 -22.15 25.77
N ARG A 207 3.58 -23.00 25.12
CA ARG A 207 3.73 -23.44 23.72
C ARG A 207 3.36 -22.35 22.70
N ASN A 208 3.61 -21.09 23.02
CA ASN A 208 3.42 -20.00 22.07
C ASN A 208 4.62 -19.94 21.11
N LEU A 209 4.34 -19.92 19.81
CA LEU A 209 5.37 -19.90 18.78
C LEU A 209 6.13 -18.56 18.69
N PHE A 210 5.60 -17.51 19.32
CA PHE A 210 6.21 -16.18 19.39
C PHE A 210 5.76 -15.45 20.67
N ASN A 211 6.63 -14.56 21.16
CA ASN A 211 6.35 -13.74 22.33
C ASN A 211 5.93 -12.33 21.89
N THR A 212 4.68 -11.99 22.19
CA THR A 212 4.07 -10.70 21.84
C THR A 212 4.58 -9.54 22.69
N SER A 213 5.13 -9.84 23.88
CA SER A 213 5.72 -8.84 24.78
C SER A 213 7.00 -8.23 24.21
N GLU A 214 7.63 -8.90 23.23
CA GLU A 214 8.83 -8.43 22.53
C GLU A 214 8.51 -7.56 21.31
N PHE A 215 7.24 -7.35 20.99
CA PHE A 215 6.84 -6.54 19.85
C PHE A 215 6.97 -5.06 20.19
N GLN A 216 7.52 -4.30 19.26
CA GLN A 216 7.54 -2.87 19.40
C GLN A 216 6.12 -2.30 19.36
N PRO A 217 5.82 -1.31 20.21
CA PRO A 217 4.55 -0.61 20.15
C PRO A 217 4.43 0.13 18.82
N TYR A 218 3.21 0.14 18.28
CA TYR A 218 2.89 0.95 17.11
C TYR A 218 2.57 2.38 17.53
N SER A 219 3.19 3.35 16.87
CA SER A 219 2.98 4.77 17.15
C SER A 219 2.69 5.51 15.84
N PRO A 220 1.44 5.93 15.59
CA PRO A 220 1.07 6.66 14.37
C PRO A 220 1.84 7.97 14.16
N SER A 221 2.40 8.56 15.22
CA SER A 221 3.18 9.80 15.13
C SER A 221 4.60 9.61 14.60
N GLN A 222 5.09 8.37 14.55
CA GLN A 222 6.43 8.04 14.03
C GLN A 222 6.40 7.68 12.53
N GLU A 223 5.24 7.82 11.89
CA GLU A 223 5.08 7.51 10.48
C GLU A 223 5.81 8.52 9.58
N PRO A 224 6.31 8.09 8.40
CA PRO A 224 6.87 9.01 7.42
C PRO A 224 5.89 10.15 7.11
N ILE A 225 6.39 11.38 7.26
CA ILE A 225 5.61 12.58 6.99
C ILE A 225 5.21 12.64 5.51
N PHE A 226 4.01 13.15 5.24
CA PHE A 226 3.63 13.45 3.87
C PHE A 226 4.53 14.58 3.33
N PRO A 227 5.06 14.47 2.09
CA PRO A 227 5.97 15.48 1.54
C PRO A 227 5.36 16.89 1.58
N PRO A 228 5.92 17.84 2.35
CA PRO A 228 5.34 19.17 2.51
C PRO A 228 5.19 19.93 1.19
N GLU A 229 6.10 19.66 0.24
CA GLU A 229 6.05 20.25 -1.11
C GLU A 229 4.73 19.93 -1.83
N LEU A 230 4.18 18.72 -1.69
CA LEU A 230 2.91 18.34 -2.30
C LEU A 230 1.71 19.04 -1.65
N LYS A 231 1.81 19.39 -0.35
CA LYS A 231 0.78 20.17 0.35
C LYS A 231 0.81 21.63 -0.11
N ILE A 232 2.00 22.23 -0.18
CA ILE A 232 2.19 23.67 -0.44
C ILE A 232 2.02 24.01 -1.93
N LYS A 233 2.65 23.27 -2.84
CA LYS A 233 2.63 23.62 -4.28
C LYS A 233 1.35 23.15 -4.95
N ALA A 234 0.48 24.10 -5.31
CA ALA A 234 -0.77 23.82 -6.00
C ALA A 234 -0.56 23.40 -7.48
N ASP A 235 0.58 23.78 -8.06
CA ASP A 235 0.94 23.60 -9.47
C ASP A 235 0.77 22.15 -9.97
N TYR A 236 1.15 21.16 -9.14
CA TYR A 236 1.01 19.73 -9.48
C TYR A 236 -0.44 19.28 -9.71
N THR A 237 -1.39 20.04 -9.18
CA THR A 237 -2.82 19.79 -9.28
C THR A 237 -3.55 20.75 -10.24
N GLN A 238 -2.94 21.87 -10.62
CA GLN A 238 -3.58 22.94 -11.39
C GLN A 238 -3.30 22.90 -12.89
N HIS A 239 -2.19 22.29 -13.33
CA HIS A 239 -1.80 22.29 -14.75
C HIS A 239 -2.25 21.04 -15.51
N ASN A 240 -2.57 21.22 -16.79
CA ASN A 240 -2.77 20.12 -17.72
C ASN A 240 -1.46 19.33 -17.86
N LEU A 241 -1.52 18.00 -17.98
CA LEU A 241 -0.33 17.18 -18.25
C LEU A 241 -0.35 16.66 -19.68
N LEU A 242 0.83 16.61 -20.30
CA LEU A 242 1.07 15.97 -21.58
C LEU A 242 2.37 15.18 -21.51
N PHE A 243 2.28 13.86 -21.66
CA PHE A 243 3.43 12.97 -21.77
C PHE A 243 3.37 12.23 -23.10
N ILE A 244 4.49 12.19 -23.82
CA ILE A 244 4.58 11.60 -25.15
C ILE A 244 5.61 10.47 -25.07
N GLY A 245 5.14 9.23 -25.17
CA GLY A 245 5.98 8.06 -25.39
C GLY A 245 6.12 7.74 -26.87
N GLU A 246 6.70 6.58 -27.16
CA GLU A 246 6.92 6.11 -28.54
C GLU A 246 5.59 5.80 -29.25
N ASN A 247 4.73 5.01 -28.61
CA ASN A 247 3.46 4.57 -29.20
C ASN A 247 2.23 5.26 -28.57
N VAL A 248 2.37 5.75 -27.34
CA VAL A 248 1.24 6.26 -26.54
C VAL A 248 1.47 7.71 -26.14
N THR A 249 0.42 8.53 -26.20
CA THR A 249 0.40 9.88 -25.63
C THR A 249 -0.60 9.92 -24.47
N TRP A 250 -0.15 10.37 -23.30
CA TRP A 250 -0.97 10.55 -22.11
C TRP A 250 -1.32 12.02 -21.92
N ILE A 251 -2.61 12.30 -21.75
CA ILE A 251 -3.13 13.65 -21.49
C ILE A 251 -3.97 13.62 -20.22
N ARG A 252 -3.65 14.50 -19.26
CA ARG A 252 -4.47 14.70 -18.04
C ARG A 252 -5.07 16.11 -18.06
N PRO A 253 -6.29 16.28 -18.60
CA PRO A 253 -6.98 17.57 -18.54
C PRO A 253 -7.38 17.92 -17.11
N LYS A 254 -7.41 19.21 -16.79
CA LYS A 254 -7.82 19.76 -15.48
C LYS A 254 -9.20 20.35 -15.47
N SER A 255 -9.66 20.85 -16.61
CA SER A 255 -11.01 21.38 -16.75
C SER A 255 -11.91 20.37 -17.47
N LEU A 256 -13.20 20.40 -17.14
CA LEU A 256 -14.21 19.64 -17.89
C LEU A 256 -14.25 20.08 -19.36
N GLN A 257 -14.02 21.36 -19.63
CA GLN A 257 -13.97 21.90 -20.99
C GLN A 257 -12.85 21.28 -21.82
N ASP A 258 -11.62 21.22 -21.28
CA ASP A 258 -10.48 20.58 -21.96
C ASP A 258 -10.76 19.09 -22.21
N LEU A 259 -11.35 18.39 -21.24
CA LEU A 259 -11.73 16.97 -21.39
C LEU A 259 -12.74 16.77 -22.53
N LEU A 260 -13.77 17.61 -22.61
CA LEU A 260 -14.78 17.54 -23.67
C LEU A 260 -14.19 17.87 -25.05
N LEU A 261 -13.31 18.88 -25.14
CA LEU A 261 -12.61 19.23 -26.37
C LEU A 261 -11.73 18.07 -26.87
N LEU A 262 -10.99 17.42 -25.95
CA LEU A 262 -10.17 16.24 -26.26
C LEU A 262 -11.05 15.09 -26.76
N LYS A 263 -12.15 14.79 -26.07
CA LYS A 263 -13.07 13.70 -26.45
C LYS A 263 -13.75 13.94 -27.80
N ASN A 264 -14.03 15.19 -28.17
CA ASN A 264 -14.63 15.52 -29.46
C ASN A 264 -13.61 15.41 -30.62
N LYS A 265 -12.36 15.82 -30.39
CA LYS A 265 -11.31 15.78 -31.43
C LYS A 265 -10.68 14.41 -31.60
N ILE A 266 -10.46 13.68 -30.51
CA ILE A 266 -9.95 12.31 -30.52
C ILE A 266 -11.17 11.38 -30.61
N LYS A 267 -11.76 11.31 -31.81
CA LYS A 267 -12.76 10.28 -32.08
C LYS A 267 -12.03 8.94 -32.16
N ILE A 268 -12.46 8.00 -31.35
CA ILE A 268 -12.07 6.60 -31.50
C ILE A 268 -12.88 6.09 -32.68
N ASP A 269 -12.24 5.89 -33.83
CA ASP A 269 -12.86 5.16 -34.93
C ASP A 269 -13.03 3.71 -34.45
N TYR A 270 -14.27 3.34 -34.12
CA TYR A 270 -14.65 1.95 -33.86
C TYR A 270 -14.83 1.27 -35.22
N ASN A 271 -13.72 0.86 -35.84
CA ASN A 271 -13.74 -0.10 -36.94
C ASN A 271 -13.48 -1.51 -36.41
#